data_AF-A0A955WXL9-F1
#
_entry.id   AF-A0A955WXL9-F1
#
_cell.length_a   1.000
_cell.length_b   1.000
_cell.length_c   1.000
_cell.angle_alpha   90.00
_cell.angle_beta   90.00
_cell.angle_gamma   90.00
#
_symmetry.space_group_name_H-M   'P 1'
#
loop_
_entity.id
_entity.type
_entity.pdbx_description
1 polymer ?
#
loop_
_entity_poly.entity_id
_entity_poly.type
_entity_poly.pdbx_seq_one_letter_code
_entity_poly.pdbx_strand_id
1 'polypeptide(L)'
;RAFDLIVSNPPFYPTGWGRESADARAHRATHAVTGDVADFARAAAAALAPHGRVVVVFDAGQLTALLQAFAAAGLTPRALRFLVDDRGLPARVLALAGKDGPGLIVDTVEAMP
;
A
#
# COMPACT_ATOMS: atom_id res chain seq x y z
N ARG A 1 -12.28 4.32 -19.48
CA ARG A 1 -11.57 3.01 -19.44
C ARG A 1 -11.37 2.66 -17.97
N ALA A 2 -11.64 1.42 -17.58
CA ALA A 2 -11.50 0.97 -16.20
C ALA A 2 -10.68 -0.33 -16.18
N PHE A 3 -9.82 -0.50 -15.17
CA PHE A 3 -8.94 -1.66 -14.99
C PHE A 3 -9.51 -2.62 -13.96
N ASP A 4 -9.40 -3.93 -14.21
CA ASP A 4 -9.87 -4.97 -13.28
C ASP A 4 -8.85 -5.27 -12.17
N LEU A 5 -7.58 -4.95 -12.41
CA LEU A 5 -6.49 -5.08 -11.46
C LEU A 5 -5.54 -3.88 -11.58
N ILE A 6 -5.28 -3.25 -10.44
CA ILE A 6 -4.25 -2.23 -10.28
C ILE A 6 -3.26 -2.75 -9.24
N VAL A 7 -1.97 -2.76 -9.56
CA VAL A 7 -0.91 -3.15 -8.62
C VAL A 7 0.02 -1.97 -8.43
N SER A 8 0.40 -1.68 -7.19
CA SER A 8 1.31 -0.58 -6.89
C SER A 8 2.20 -0.87 -5.70
N ASN A 9 3.36 -0.23 -5.71
CA ASN A 9 4.25 -0.12 -4.57
C ASN A 9 4.52 1.38 -4.35
N PRO A 10 3.52 2.13 -3.85
CA PRO A 10 3.59 3.58 -3.77
C PRO A 10 4.69 4.00 -2.81
N PRO A 11 5.29 5.19 -3.02
CA PRO A 11 6.37 5.68 -2.18
C PRO A 11 5.93 5.75 -0.71
N PHE A 12 6.79 5.28 0.18
CA PHE A 12 6.45 5.10 1.58
C PHE A 12 6.64 6.38 2.38
N TYR A 13 7.67 7.19 2.10
CA TYR A 13 8.04 8.27 3.01
C TYR A 13 7.80 9.65 2.42
N PRO A 14 7.26 10.60 3.22
CA PRO A 14 7.31 12.01 2.86
C PRO A 14 8.76 12.46 2.67
N THR A 15 8.96 13.49 1.86
CA THR A 15 10.26 14.15 1.69
C THR A 15 10.86 14.52 3.05
N GLY A 16 12.09 14.07 3.32
CA GLY A 16 12.84 14.38 4.55
C GLY A 16 12.74 13.37 5.70
N TRP A 17 12.09 12.21 5.51
CA TRP A 17 12.01 11.17 6.55
C TRP A 17 13.11 10.09 6.41
N GLY A 18 13.83 9.81 7.51
CA GLY A 18 14.79 8.69 7.63
C GLY A 18 16.23 8.98 7.14
N ARG A 19 17.11 7.99 7.33
CA ARG A 19 18.51 8.02 6.85
C ARG A 19 18.50 7.80 5.35
N GLU A 20 19.04 8.75 4.59
CA GLU A 20 19.16 8.69 3.13
C GLU A 20 19.78 7.36 2.71
N SER A 21 19.04 6.59 1.89
CA SER A 21 19.60 5.39 1.27
C SER A 21 20.68 5.84 0.28
N ALA A 22 21.89 5.25 0.36
CA ALA A 22 23.02 5.59 -0.50
C ALA A 22 22.77 5.31 -2.00
N ASP A 23 21.68 4.59 -2.32
CA ASP A 23 21.26 4.31 -3.69
C ASP A 23 20.16 5.28 -4.16
N ALA A 24 20.54 6.23 -5.02
CA ALA A 24 19.66 7.24 -5.59
C ALA A 24 18.43 6.65 -6.34
N ARG A 25 18.50 5.38 -6.79
CA ARG A 25 17.37 4.69 -7.45
C ARG A 25 16.34 4.22 -6.45
N ALA A 26 16.79 3.63 -5.34
CA ALA A 26 15.94 3.30 -4.19
C ALA A 26 15.35 4.57 -3.55
N HIS A 27 16.13 5.65 -3.53
CA HIS A 27 15.72 6.96 -3.04
C HIS A 27 14.52 7.52 -3.82
N ARG A 28 14.48 7.43 -5.15
CA ARG A 28 13.32 7.92 -5.94
C ARG A 28 12.06 7.06 -5.84
N ALA A 29 12.21 5.75 -5.65
CA ALA A 29 11.07 4.84 -5.50
C ALA A 29 10.44 4.91 -4.09
N THR A 30 11.21 5.35 -3.10
CA THR A 30 10.84 5.33 -1.68
C THR A 30 10.48 6.73 -1.16
N HIS A 31 11.03 7.79 -1.76
CA HIS A 31 10.73 9.17 -1.40
C HIS A 31 9.67 9.75 -2.34
N ALA A 32 8.65 10.39 -1.75
CA ALA A 32 7.56 11.08 -2.43
C ALA A 32 8.04 12.29 -3.26
N VAL A 33 8.78 12.04 -4.34
CA VAL A 33 9.19 13.07 -5.31
C VAL A 33 8.00 13.47 -6.20
N THR A 34 6.95 12.63 -6.27
CA THR A 34 5.70 12.92 -7.01
C THR A 34 4.51 12.20 -6.36
N GLY A 35 3.88 12.83 -5.37
CA GLY A 35 2.58 12.42 -4.80
C GLY A 35 2.65 11.53 -3.55
N ASP A 36 1.62 11.63 -2.72
CA ASP A 36 1.46 10.86 -1.48
C ASP A 36 0.54 9.63 -1.67
N VAL A 37 0.34 8.85 -0.60
CA VAL A 37 -0.54 7.66 -0.63
C VAL A 37 -1.99 8.01 -0.95
N ALA A 38 -2.44 9.23 -0.67
CA ALA A 38 -3.79 9.70 -1.00
C ALA A 38 -3.93 10.00 -2.50
N ASP A 39 -2.92 10.60 -3.12
CA ASP A 39 -2.86 10.77 -4.58
C ASP A 39 -2.96 9.43 -5.30
N PHE A 40 -2.20 8.44 -4.82
CA PHE A 40 -2.27 7.08 -5.33
C PHE A 40 -3.67 6.48 -5.18
N ALA A 41 -4.26 6.53 -3.98
CA ALA A 41 -5.58 5.94 -3.72
C ALA A 41 -6.67 6.57 -4.60
N ARG A 42 -6.66 7.89 -4.79
CA ARG A 42 -7.59 8.60 -5.69
C ARG A 42 -7.42 8.17 -7.13
N ALA A 43 -6.18 8.11 -7.62
CA ALA A 43 -5.89 7.68 -8.98
C ALA A 43 -6.34 6.23 -9.22
N ALA A 44 -6.08 5.34 -8.26
CA ALA A 44 -6.51 3.95 -8.32
C ALA A 44 -8.04 3.85 -8.35
N ALA A 45 -8.77 4.53 -7.46
CA ALA A 45 -10.23 4.50 -7.40
C ALA A 45 -10.89 5.02 -8.69
N ALA A 46 -10.34 6.09 -9.28
CA ALA A 46 -10.83 6.66 -10.53
C ALA A 46 -10.63 5.72 -11.73
N ALA A 47 -9.52 4.97 -11.74
CA ALA A 47 -9.17 4.06 -12.83
C ALA A 47 -9.76 2.64 -12.66
N LEU A 48 -10.24 2.27 -11.47
CA LEU A 48 -10.70 0.90 -11.17
C LEU A 48 -12.11 0.60 -11.70
N ALA A 49 -12.29 -0.58 -12.28
CA ALA A 49 -13.61 -1.13 -12.61
C ALA A 49 -14.46 -1.35 -11.34
N PRO A 50 -15.80 -1.37 -11.42
CA PRO A 50 -16.67 -1.61 -10.25
C PRO A 50 -16.30 -2.87 -9.46
N HIS A 51 -15.95 -3.96 -10.16
CA HIS A 51 -15.54 -5.25 -9.59
C HIS A 51 -14.01 -5.41 -9.51
N GLY A 52 -13.26 -4.35 -9.80
CA GLY A 52 -11.81 -4.37 -9.86
C GLY A 52 -11.17 -4.44 -8.48
N ARG A 53 -9.89 -4.80 -8.46
CA ARG A 53 -9.07 -4.91 -7.25
C ARG A 53 -7.83 -4.03 -7.33
N VAL A 54 -7.47 -3.43 -6.20
CA VAL A 54 -6.21 -2.73 -5.99
C VAL A 54 -5.36 -3.58 -5.06
N VAL A 55 -4.12 -3.84 -5.46
CA VAL A 55 -3.12 -4.52 -4.64
C VAL A 55 -1.97 -3.55 -4.38
N VAL A 56 -1.67 -3.31 -3.12
CA VAL A 56 -0.60 -2.43 -2.67
C VAL A 56 0.35 -3.18 -1.77
N VAL A 57 1.66 -3.03 -1.99
CA VAL A 57 2.66 -3.28 -0.95
C VAL A 57 2.98 -1.96 -0.28
N PHE A 58 2.92 -1.90 1.05
CA PHE A 58 3.15 -0.67 1.80
C PHE A 58 4.01 -0.90 3.05
N ASP A 59 4.53 0.20 3.59
CA ASP A 59 5.20 0.21 4.89
C ASP A 59 4.20 -0.17 6.00
N ALA A 60 4.52 -1.18 6.81
CA ALA A 60 3.64 -1.65 7.87
C ALA A 60 3.42 -0.57 8.95
N GLY A 61 4.42 0.27 9.21
CA GLY A 61 4.33 1.40 10.15
C GLY A 61 3.41 2.52 9.68
N GLN A 62 3.07 2.55 8.38
CA GLN A 62 2.16 3.53 7.79
C GLN A 62 0.82 2.94 7.35
N LEU A 63 0.46 1.76 7.89
CA LEU A 63 -0.82 1.13 7.60
C LEU A 63 -2.01 2.07 7.86
N THR A 64 -1.99 2.84 8.96
CA THR A 64 -3.07 3.80 9.26
C THR A 64 -3.27 4.81 8.13
N ALA A 65 -2.18 5.39 7.60
CA ALA A 65 -2.25 6.35 6.51
C ALA A 65 -2.79 5.71 5.22
N LEU A 66 -2.37 4.47 4.93
CA LEU A 66 -2.89 3.71 3.79
C LEU A 66 -4.41 3.47 3.91
N LEU A 67 -4.88 3.01 5.07
CA LEU A 67 -6.30 2.72 5.30
C LEU A 67 -7.15 3.99 5.24
N GLN A 68 -6.63 5.11 5.76
CA GLN A 68 -7.28 6.43 5.63
C GLN A 68 -7.38 6.87 4.16
N ALA A 69 -6.31 6.70 3.38
CA ALA A 69 -6.31 7.03 1.96
C ALA A 69 -7.30 6.17 1.17
N PHE A 70 -7.38 4.87 1.46
CA PHE A 70 -8.38 3.99 0.87
C PHE A 70 -9.80 4.43 1.21
N ALA A 71 -10.10 4.66 2.49
CA ALA A 71 -11.42 5.11 2.92
C ALA A 71 -11.82 6.44 2.25
N ALA A 72 -10.91 7.42 2.21
CA ALA A 72 -11.15 8.72 1.57
C ALA A 72 -11.38 8.62 0.05
N ALA A 73 -10.79 7.61 -0.61
CA ALA A 73 -10.97 7.36 -2.03
C ALA A 73 -12.16 6.45 -2.37
N GLY A 74 -12.92 5.98 -1.37
CA GLY A 74 -14.01 5.01 -1.58
C GLY A 74 -13.53 3.60 -1.92
N LEU A 75 -12.32 3.24 -1.48
CA LEU A 75 -11.78 1.89 -1.56
C LEU A 75 -11.94 1.20 -0.21
N THR A 76 -12.57 0.02 -0.22
CA THR A 76 -12.77 -0.85 0.93
C THR A 76 -11.61 -1.86 1.00
N PRO A 77 -10.82 -1.86 2.08
CA PRO A 77 -9.84 -2.91 2.35
C PRO A 77 -10.53 -4.27 2.52
N ARG A 78 -9.99 -5.31 1.88
CA ARG A 78 -10.54 -6.68 1.89
C ARG A 78 -9.61 -7.70 2.53
N ALA A 79 -8.31 -7.54 2.31
CA ALA A 79 -7.31 -8.41 2.91
C ALA A 79 -6.02 -7.62 3.22
N LEU A 80 -5.39 -7.94 4.35
CA LEU A 80 -4.06 -7.49 4.71
C LEU A 80 -3.19 -8.71 4.96
N ARG A 81 -1.97 -8.71 4.42
CA ARG A 81 -0.96 -9.72 4.74
C ARG A 81 0.33 -9.05 5.18
N PHE A 82 0.74 -9.28 6.42
CA PHE A 82 1.99 -8.73 6.94
C PHE A 82 3.19 -9.57 6.52
N LEU A 83 4.20 -8.90 5.97
CA LEU A 83 5.52 -9.46 5.68
C LEU A 83 6.45 -9.06 6.82
N VAL A 84 7.09 -10.06 7.43
CA VAL A 84 7.99 -9.89 8.58
C VAL A 84 9.44 -9.77 8.14
N ASP A 85 10.25 -9.02 8.90
CA ASP A 85 11.71 -9.01 8.77
C ASP A 85 12.36 -10.22 9.45
N ASP A 86 13.70 -10.26 9.43
CA ASP A 86 14.53 -11.28 10.08
C ASP A 86 14.37 -11.34 11.61
N ARG A 87 13.81 -10.29 12.21
CA ARG A 87 13.49 -10.21 13.64
C ARG A 87 12.05 -10.64 13.94
N GLY A 88 11.29 -11.05 12.92
CA GLY A 88 9.88 -11.40 13.04
C GLY A 88 8.96 -10.19 13.21
N LEU A 89 9.43 -8.96 12.97
CA LEU A 89 8.63 -7.74 13.10
C LEU A 89 7.96 -7.38 11.77
N PRO A 90 6.72 -6.87 11.77
CA PRO A 90 6.08 -6.41 10.54
C PRO A 90 6.87 -5.30 9.85
N ALA A 91 7.40 -5.58 8.66
CA ALA A 91 8.15 -4.62 7.86
C ALA A 91 7.32 -4.04 6.72
N ARG A 92 6.49 -4.87 6.09
CA ARG A 92 5.60 -4.48 4.99
C ARG A 92 4.21 -5.09 5.16
N VAL A 93 3.23 -4.50 4.50
CA VAL A 93 1.88 -5.03 4.39
C VAL A 93 1.47 -5.11 2.92
N LEU A 94 1.01 -6.27 2.49
CA LEU A 94 0.30 -6.44 1.23
C LEU A 94 -1.19 -6.20 1.49
N ALA A 95 -1.74 -5.14 0.93
CA ALA A 95 -3.13 -4.75 1.08
C ALA A 95 -3.91 -4.99 -0.22
N LEU A 96 -5.06 -5.65 -0.11
CA LEU A 96 -6.05 -5.79 -1.16
C LEU A 96 -7.24 -4.87 -0.85
N ALA A 97 -7.67 -4.09 -1.83
CA ALA A 97 -8.85 -3.23 -1.73
C ALA A 97 -9.70 -3.25 -3.02
N GLY A 98 -10.92 -2.74 -2.95
CA GLY A 98 -11.81 -2.55 -4.11
C GLY A 98 -12.98 -1.63 -3.77
N LYS A 99 -13.92 -1.39 -4.69
CA LYS A 99 -15.07 -0.46 -4.46
C LYS A 99 -16.14 -1.02 -3.52
N ASP A 100 -16.21 -2.35 -3.42
CA ASP A 100 -17.01 -3.09 -2.44
C ASP A 100 -16.14 -4.11 -1.71
N GLY A 101 -16.71 -5.04 -0.96
CA GLY A 101 -15.99 -6.20 -0.43
C GLY A 101 -16.63 -6.80 0.82
N PRO A 102 -16.40 -8.10 1.08
CA PRO A 102 -16.66 -8.66 2.40
C PRO A 102 -15.72 -8.01 3.42
N GLY A 103 -16.03 -8.14 4.72
CA GLY A 103 -15.20 -7.62 5.80
C GLY A 103 -13.71 -7.98 5.71
N LEU A 104 -12.89 -7.30 6.49
CA LEU A 104 -11.43 -7.37 6.39
C LEU A 104 -10.86 -8.71 6.87
N ILE A 105 -10.09 -9.39 6.02
CA ILE A 105 -9.27 -10.55 6.37
C ILE A 105 -7.85 -10.08 6.72
N VAL A 106 -7.26 -10.62 7.78
CA VAL A 106 -5.90 -10.27 8.21
C VAL A 106 -5.08 -11.55 8.38
N ASP A 107 -4.04 -11.69 7.57
CA ASP A 107 -3.07 -12.78 7.60
C ASP A 107 -1.70 -12.28 8.08
N THR A 108 -0.97 -13.13 8.79
CA THR A 108 0.46 -12.96 9.07
C THR A 108 1.20 -14.11 8.42
N VAL A 109 2.30 -13.84 7.71
CA VAL A 109 3.20 -14.91 7.25
C VAL A 109 4.04 -15.33 8.45
N GLU A 110 4.02 -16.62 8.81
CA GLU A 110 4.97 -17.15 9.79
C GLU A 110 6.40 -16.88 9.29
N ALA A 111 7.26 -16.37 10.18
CA ALA A 111 8.67 -16.17 9.85
C ALA A 111 9.23 -17.50 9.36
N MET A 112 9.81 -17.53 8.15
CA MET A 112 10.56 -18.70 7.73
C MET A 112 11.74 -18.87 8.71
N PRO A 113 11.91 -20.08 9.29
CA PRO A 113 12.98 -20.35 10.25
C PRO A 113 14.38 -20.18 9.64
#